data_AF-A0A6A4HIG3-F1
#
_entry.id   AF-A0A6A4HIG3-F1
#
_cell.length_a   1.000
_cell.length_b   1.000
_cell.length_c   1.000
_cell.angle_alpha   90.00
_cell.angle_beta   90.00
_cell.angle_gamma   90.00
#
_symmetry.space_group_name_H-M   'P 1'
#
loop_
_entity.id
_entity.type
_entity.pdbx_description
1 polymer ?
#
loop_
_entity_poly.entity_id
_entity_poly.type
_entity_poly.pdbx_seq_one_letter_code
_entity_poly.pdbx_strand_id
1 'polypeptide(L)'
;WIYSWFPIIPEHTVLVSTNGVAHYQVKTTKTAHGRRITKIRRPAESEEASIVAVVHWGNWDKPTVVRQCPLVTGASSNGVLASEFLYKKHQFSSSRYFLGDDSIEYRWKFVKGVGCVLKRGDSKEEVARYSFTLSEEGLYAGERKSRLNIKACSVELDLIVVSFLIMLKKRRERTGGDNLLCAHDEDPQGDGGGDGGGGGNAGS
;
A
#
# COMPACT_ATOMS: atom_id res chain seq x y z
N TRP A 1 -2.46 -11.79 11.49
CA TRP A 1 -3.07 -10.74 10.64
C TRP A 1 -2.31 -9.43 10.83
N ILE A 2 -2.23 -8.56 9.80
CA ILE A 2 -1.64 -7.21 9.93
C ILE A 2 -2.68 -6.16 9.51
N TYR A 3 -3.11 -5.32 10.47
CA TYR A 3 -3.79 -4.06 10.20
C TYR A 3 -2.78 -3.00 9.73
N SER A 4 -3.25 -2.07 8.90
CA SER A 4 -2.42 -1.01 8.35
C SER A 4 -3.09 0.33 8.61
N TRP A 5 -2.51 1.14 9.48
CA TRP A 5 -3.03 2.48 9.70
C TRP A 5 -2.65 3.39 8.51
N PHE A 6 -3.59 3.51 7.57
CA PHE A 6 -3.53 4.43 6.42
C PHE A 6 -4.68 5.44 6.44
N PRO A 7 -4.53 6.55 7.16
CA PRO A 7 -4.95 7.85 6.64
C PRO A 7 -3.87 8.34 5.67
N ILE A 8 -4.26 8.72 4.44
CA ILE A 8 -3.43 9.40 3.40
C ILE A 8 -2.26 8.60 2.79
N ILE A 9 -1.58 7.73 3.54
CA ILE A 9 -0.09 7.63 3.54
C ILE A 9 0.49 8.89 4.21
N PRO A 10 0.60 8.91 5.56
CA PRO A 10 1.22 9.98 6.33
C PRO A 10 2.75 9.90 6.22
N GLU A 11 3.44 10.92 6.74
CA GLU A 11 4.90 10.88 6.89
C GLU A 11 5.36 9.76 7.84
N HIS A 12 4.43 9.21 8.64
CA HIS A 12 4.62 8.10 9.57
C HIS A 12 3.40 7.16 9.57
N THR A 13 3.56 5.92 9.07
CA THR A 13 2.60 4.80 9.20
C THR A 13 3.21 3.70 10.06
N VAL A 14 2.39 2.97 10.80
CA VAL A 14 2.77 1.70 11.46
C VAL A 14 1.86 0.58 10.95
N LEU A 15 2.45 -0.58 10.67
CA LEU A 15 1.73 -1.83 10.40
C LEU A 15 1.66 -2.61 11.72
N VAL A 16 0.44 -2.87 12.20
CA VAL A 16 0.14 -3.36 13.55
C VAL A 16 -0.75 -4.60 13.43
N SER A 17 -0.49 -5.67 14.15
CA SER A 17 -1.35 -6.85 14.15
C SER A 17 -2.64 -6.67 14.94
N THR A 18 -3.53 -7.67 14.89
CA THR A 18 -4.83 -7.66 15.61
C THR A 18 -4.70 -7.51 17.13
N ASN A 19 -3.62 -8.04 17.70
CA ASN A 19 -3.28 -7.93 19.12
C ASN A 19 -2.45 -6.68 19.47
N GLY A 20 -2.38 -5.68 18.58
CA GLY A 20 -1.70 -4.41 18.85
C GLY A 20 -0.17 -4.41 18.70
N VAL A 21 0.45 -5.50 18.25
CA VAL A 21 1.92 -5.57 18.07
C VAL A 21 2.33 -4.84 16.79
N ALA A 22 3.23 -3.86 16.91
CA ALA A 22 3.80 -3.17 15.77
C ALA A 22 4.87 -4.03 15.07
N HIS A 23 4.60 -4.42 13.82
CA HIS A 23 5.53 -5.23 13.02
C HIS A 23 6.42 -4.39 12.10
N TYR A 24 5.91 -3.28 11.57
CA TYR A 24 6.69 -2.41 10.68
C TYR A 24 6.39 -0.94 10.94
N GLN A 25 7.43 -0.10 10.87
CA GLN A 25 7.32 1.35 10.81
C GLN A 25 7.71 1.84 9.41
N VAL A 26 6.83 2.63 8.79
CA VAL A 26 7.00 3.19 7.45
C VAL A 26 7.08 4.71 7.59
N LYS A 27 8.28 5.27 7.48
CA LYS A 27 8.50 6.73 7.54
C LYS A 27 8.79 7.27 6.13
N THR A 28 8.08 8.31 5.71
CA THR A 28 8.31 9.00 4.44
C THR A 28 8.77 10.43 4.68
N THR A 29 9.99 10.77 4.26
CA THR A 29 10.54 12.13 4.34
C THR A 29 10.66 12.76 2.96
N LYS A 30 10.73 14.10 2.91
CA LYS A 30 10.99 14.90 1.71
C LYS A 30 12.41 15.47 1.81
N THR A 31 13.24 15.30 0.79
CA THR A 31 14.57 15.91 0.72
C THR A 31 14.47 17.40 0.35
N ALA A 32 15.56 18.15 0.53
CA ALA A 32 15.64 19.56 0.12
C ALA A 32 15.23 19.78 -1.36
N HIS A 33 15.57 18.84 -2.25
CA HIS A 33 15.18 18.88 -3.68
C HIS A 33 13.77 18.31 -3.95
N GLY A 34 12.92 18.21 -2.92
CA GLY A 34 11.53 17.77 -3.03
C GLY A 34 11.30 16.27 -3.27
N ARG A 35 12.37 15.47 -3.42
CA ARG A 35 12.27 14.02 -3.64
C ARG A 35 11.77 13.34 -2.36
N ARG A 36 10.82 12.41 -2.47
CA ARG A 36 10.37 11.62 -1.30
C ARG A 36 11.23 10.38 -1.13
N ILE A 37 11.54 10.02 0.12
CA ILE A 37 12.22 8.78 0.50
C ILE A 37 11.35 8.09 1.55
N THR A 38 10.98 6.83 1.33
CA THR A 38 10.29 6.01 2.34
C THR A 38 11.27 4.99 2.91
N LYS A 39 11.51 5.05 4.22
CA LYS A 39 12.25 4.04 4.99
C LYS A 39 11.24 3.09 5.63
N ILE A 40 11.40 1.80 5.40
CA ILE A 40 10.60 0.73 6.01
C ILE A 40 11.52 0.05 7.02
N ARG A 41 11.09 0.01 8.28
CA ARG A 41 11.78 -0.67 9.38
C ARG A 41 10.90 -1.74 10.02
N ARG A 42 11.53 -2.75 10.61
CA ARG A 42 10.92 -3.72 11.55
C ARG A 42 11.65 -3.65 12.91
N PRO A 43 11.04 -4.07 14.03
CA PRO A 43 11.76 -4.22 15.30
C PRO A 43 12.99 -5.12 15.14
N ALA A 44 14.14 -4.66 15.64
CA ALA A 44 15.41 -5.38 15.61
C ALA A 44 16.36 -4.82 16.70
N GLU A 45 17.45 -5.54 16.99
CA GLU A 45 18.42 -5.18 18.04
C GLU A 45 19.34 -4.01 17.64
N SER A 46 19.50 -3.74 16.34
CA SER A 46 20.27 -2.60 15.81
C SER A 46 19.50 -1.81 14.77
N GLU A 47 19.88 -0.55 14.56
CA GLU A 47 19.28 0.31 13.52
C GLU A 47 19.50 -0.30 12.12
N GLU A 48 20.67 -0.87 11.85
CA GLU A 48 21.01 -1.48 10.55
C GLU A 48 20.14 -2.71 10.28
N ALA A 49 20.00 -3.60 11.28
CA ALA A 49 19.14 -4.79 11.19
C ALA A 49 17.64 -4.45 11.16
N SER A 50 17.26 -3.25 11.59
CA SER A 50 15.88 -2.76 11.50
C SER A 50 15.46 -2.44 10.06
N ILE A 51 16.40 -2.12 9.15
CA ILE A 51 16.08 -1.60 7.81
C ILE A 51 15.67 -2.74 6.88
N VAL A 52 14.39 -2.73 6.49
CA VAL A 52 13.80 -3.69 5.55
C VAL A 52 13.97 -3.22 4.10
N ALA A 53 13.77 -1.92 3.86
CA ALA A 53 14.01 -1.27 2.58
C ALA A 53 14.02 0.27 2.69
N VAL A 54 14.69 0.91 1.73
CA VAL A 54 14.61 2.36 1.49
C VAL A 54 14.18 2.61 0.05
N VAL A 55 12.98 3.15 -0.14
CA VAL A 55 12.42 3.47 -1.46
C VAL A 55 12.62 4.94 -1.77
N HIS A 56 13.50 5.24 -2.72
CA HIS A 56 13.73 6.59 -3.24
C HIS A 56 12.73 6.86 -4.37
N TRP A 57 11.63 7.55 -4.06
CA TRP A 57 10.59 7.83 -5.04
C TRP A 57 11.09 8.70 -6.17
N GLY A 58 10.71 8.32 -7.38
CA GLY A 58 11.12 8.96 -8.62
C GLY A 58 9.93 9.43 -9.46
N ASN A 59 10.24 10.26 -10.44
CA ASN A 59 9.34 10.71 -11.50
C ASN A 59 9.65 9.95 -12.80
N TRP A 60 9.37 10.55 -13.96
CA TRP A 60 9.66 9.96 -15.27
C TRP A 60 11.14 10.13 -15.68
N ASP A 61 11.79 11.25 -15.33
CA ASP A 61 13.23 11.48 -15.58
C ASP A 61 14.14 10.59 -14.71
N LYS A 62 13.79 10.46 -13.43
CA LYS A 62 14.59 9.80 -12.41
C LYS A 62 13.72 8.69 -11.80
N PRO A 63 13.91 7.41 -12.16
CA PRO A 63 13.01 6.34 -11.75
C PRO A 63 12.99 6.12 -10.22
N THR A 64 11.93 5.48 -9.73
CA THR A 64 11.88 5.00 -8.35
C THR A 64 12.90 3.88 -8.17
N VAL A 65 13.73 3.95 -7.13
CA VAL A 65 14.76 2.95 -6.80
C VAL A 65 14.48 2.38 -5.41
N VAL A 66 14.60 1.07 -5.26
CA VAL A 66 14.59 0.35 -3.98
C VAL A 66 16.03 0.07 -3.57
N ARG A 67 16.43 0.49 -2.38
CA ARG A 67 17.76 0.30 -1.78
C ARG A 67 17.63 -0.43 -0.45
N GLN A 68 18.74 -1.00 0.03
CA GLN A 68 18.83 -1.64 1.36
C GLN A 68 17.71 -2.66 1.61
N CYS A 69 17.38 -3.47 0.60
CA CYS A 69 16.42 -4.57 0.70
C CYS A 69 17.19 -5.88 0.50
N PRO A 70 17.60 -6.58 1.58
CA PRO A 70 18.54 -7.71 1.50
C PRO A 70 18.05 -8.88 0.65
N LEU A 71 16.74 -9.02 0.53
CA LEU A 71 16.05 -10.11 -0.17
C LEU A 71 15.93 -9.87 -1.69
N VAL A 72 16.46 -8.76 -2.22
CA VAL A 72 16.45 -8.48 -3.66
C VAL A 72 17.76 -8.99 -4.28
N THR A 73 17.68 -10.15 -4.93
CA THR A 73 18.78 -10.74 -5.70
C THR A 73 19.33 -9.75 -6.73
N GLY A 74 20.65 -9.55 -6.75
CA GLY A 74 21.31 -8.62 -7.67
C GLY A 74 21.29 -7.14 -7.23
N ALA A 75 20.88 -6.83 -6.00
CA ALA A 75 20.98 -5.48 -5.45
C ALA A 75 22.44 -5.02 -5.29
N SER A 76 22.96 -4.36 -6.32
CA SER A 76 24.20 -3.59 -6.23
C SER A 76 24.10 -2.49 -5.15
N SER A 77 25.23 -1.87 -4.79
CA SER A 77 25.27 -0.70 -3.89
C SER A 77 24.37 0.47 -4.34
N ASN A 78 23.95 0.49 -5.62
CA ASN A 78 23.04 1.49 -6.18
C ASN A 78 21.55 1.16 -5.99
N GLY A 79 21.20 -0.04 -5.52
CA GLY A 79 19.84 -0.56 -5.46
C GLY A 79 19.32 -1.10 -6.79
N VAL A 80 18.01 -1.37 -6.83
CA VAL A 80 17.29 -1.95 -7.98
C VAL A 80 16.14 -1.03 -8.38
N LEU A 81 15.82 -0.92 -9.67
CA LEU A 81 14.69 -0.10 -10.10
C LEU A 81 13.38 -0.73 -9.62
N ALA A 82 12.43 0.09 -9.17
CA ALA A 82 11.13 -0.42 -8.76
C ALA A 82 10.34 -1.06 -9.93
N SER A 83 10.73 -0.81 -11.18
CA SER A 83 10.23 -1.47 -12.39
C SER A 83 10.87 -2.83 -12.68
N GLU A 84 12.03 -3.13 -12.08
CA GLU A 84 12.70 -4.44 -12.14
C GLU A 84 12.23 -5.30 -10.96
N PHE A 85 12.27 -4.74 -9.74
CA PHE A 85 11.75 -5.38 -8.53
C PHE A 85 10.26 -5.72 -8.64
N LEU A 86 9.46 -4.82 -9.23
CA LEU A 86 8.06 -5.07 -9.58
C LEU A 86 7.87 -4.96 -11.09
N TYR A 87 8.25 -6.02 -11.80
CA TYR A 87 8.22 -6.07 -13.25
C TYR A 87 6.83 -6.37 -13.82
N LYS A 88 6.70 -6.19 -15.13
CA LYS A 88 5.52 -6.55 -15.94
C LYS A 88 5.91 -7.65 -16.92
N LYS A 89 5.08 -8.69 -17.05
CA LYS A 89 5.16 -9.63 -18.18
C LYS A 89 4.60 -9.08 -19.50
N HIS A 90 3.70 -8.10 -19.43
CA HIS A 90 3.13 -7.43 -20.61
C HIS A 90 2.99 -5.92 -20.36
N GLN A 91 3.33 -5.10 -21.36
CA GLN A 91 3.40 -3.63 -21.27
C GLN A 91 2.12 -2.99 -20.71
N PHE A 92 0.94 -3.44 -21.15
CA PHE A 92 -0.36 -2.89 -20.74
C PHE A 92 -0.94 -3.54 -19.48
N SER A 93 -0.24 -4.50 -18.86
CA SER A 93 -0.78 -5.20 -17.68
C SER A 93 -0.82 -4.30 -16.44
N SER A 94 -1.96 -4.35 -15.75
CA SER A 94 -2.12 -3.80 -14.40
C SER A 94 -1.47 -4.67 -13.31
N SER A 95 -1.09 -5.91 -13.64
CA SER A 95 -0.39 -6.81 -12.72
C SER A 95 1.08 -6.43 -12.58
N ARG A 96 1.67 -6.75 -11.43
CA ARG A 96 3.13 -6.72 -11.21
C ARG A 96 3.60 -8.03 -10.62
N TYR A 97 4.84 -8.37 -10.91
CA TYR A 97 5.48 -9.61 -10.52
C TYR A 97 6.77 -9.29 -9.78
N PHE A 98 7.10 -10.08 -8.76
CA PHE A 98 8.42 -10.12 -8.14
C PHE A 98 8.82 -11.59 -7.93
N LEU A 99 10.11 -11.84 -7.73
CA LEU A 99 10.63 -13.16 -7.37
C LEU A 99 10.76 -13.23 -5.84
N GLY A 100 10.23 -14.28 -5.23
CA GLY A 100 10.42 -14.59 -3.81
C GLY A 100 11.82 -15.11 -3.52
N ASP A 101 12.19 -15.10 -2.24
CA ASP A 101 13.38 -15.77 -1.71
C ASP A 101 13.34 -17.30 -1.93
N ASP A 102 12.13 -17.88 -1.95
CA ASP A 102 11.84 -19.27 -2.35
C ASP A 102 12.00 -19.54 -3.86
N SER A 103 12.48 -18.55 -4.64
CA SER A 103 12.61 -18.59 -6.11
C SER A 103 11.29 -18.73 -6.88
N ILE A 104 10.15 -18.44 -6.25
CA ILE A 104 8.83 -18.50 -6.88
C ILE A 104 8.37 -17.10 -7.28
N GLU A 105 7.72 -16.96 -8.44
CA GLU A 105 7.10 -15.69 -8.81
C GLU A 105 5.87 -15.39 -7.97
N TYR A 106 5.70 -14.13 -7.57
CA TYR A 106 4.51 -13.65 -6.88
C TYR A 106 3.87 -12.49 -7.66
N ARG A 107 2.55 -12.58 -7.89
CA ARG A 107 1.77 -11.65 -8.72
C ARG A 107 0.85 -10.78 -7.88
N TRP A 108 1.14 -9.49 -7.81
CA TRP A 108 0.17 -8.47 -7.38
C TRP A 108 -0.78 -8.11 -8.52
N LYS A 109 -2.08 -8.05 -8.24
CA LYS A 109 -3.11 -7.51 -9.14
C LYS A 109 -4.16 -6.73 -8.36
N PHE A 110 -4.50 -5.52 -8.80
CA PHE A 110 -5.69 -4.82 -8.33
C PHE A 110 -6.94 -5.37 -9.01
N VAL A 111 -7.98 -5.65 -8.23
CA VAL A 111 -9.26 -6.22 -8.66
C VAL A 111 -10.38 -5.31 -8.18
N LYS A 112 -11.26 -4.88 -9.10
CA LYS A 112 -12.41 -4.00 -8.81
C LYS A 112 -13.32 -4.69 -7.78
N GLY A 113 -13.77 -3.95 -6.77
CA GLY A 113 -14.59 -4.48 -5.66
C GLY A 113 -13.85 -5.32 -4.61
N VAL A 114 -12.61 -5.77 -4.85
CA VAL A 114 -11.87 -6.66 -3.93
C VAL A 114 -10.65 -5.99 -3.30
N GLY A 115 -9.92 -5.14 -4.04
CA GLY A 115 -8.73 -4.45 -3.55
C GLY A 115 -7.44 -4.86 -4.27
N CYS A 116 -6.35 -5.11 -3.55
CA CYS A 116 -5.09 -5.64 -4.14
C CYS A 116 -4.88 -7.08 -3.68
N VAL A 117 -4.63 -8.00 -4.61
CA VAL A 117 -4.44 -9.42 -4.30
C VAL A 117 -3.05 -9.87 -4.75
N LEU A 118 -2.34 -10.55 -3.86
CA LEU A 118 -1.11 -11.27 -4.14
C LEU A 118 -1.43 -12.74 -4.37
N LYS A 119 -1.01 -13.28 -5.51
CA LYS A 119 -1.10 -14.71 -5.81
C LYS A 119 0.28 -15.31 -6.04
N ARG A 120 0.48 -16.53 -5.54
CA ARG A 120 1.67 -17.34 -5.84
C ARG A 120 1.66 -17.77 -7.31
N GLY A 121 2.83 -17.85 -7.93
CA GLY A 121 2.99 -17.93 -9.38
C GLY A 121 2.70 -19.29 -9.99
N ASP A 122 3.03 -20.36 -9.28
CA ASP A 122 2.76 -21.75 -9.62
C ASP A 122 1.30 -22.14 -9.29
N SER A 123 0.93 -22.17 -8.01
CA SER A 123 -0.36 -22.67 -7.49
C SER A 123 -1.55 -21.73 -7.74
N LYS A 124 -1.28 -20.45 -8.05
CA LYS A 124 -2.28 -19.35 -8.15
C LYS A 124 -3.04 -19.05 -6.86
N GLU A 125 -2.63 -19.64 -5.74
CA GLU A 125 -3.22 -19.43 -4.43
C GLU A 125 -3.06 -17.98 -3.99
N GLU A 126 -4.05 -17.48 -3.25
CA GLU A 126 -4.00 -16.15 -2.67
C GLU A 126 -3.19 -16.16 -1.37
N VAL A 127 -2.08 -15.44 -1.40
CA VAL A 127 -1.09 -15.31 -0.32
C VAL A 127 -1.41 -14.10 0.56
N ALA A 128 -1.76 -12.97 -0.07
CA ALA A 128 -2.13 -11.76 0.63
C ALA A 128 -3.24 -10.98 -0.09
N ARG A 129 -4.02 -10.21 0.67
CA ARG A 129 -5.08 -9.33 0.20
C ARG A 129 -5.08 -8.02 0.98
N TYR A 130 -4.99 -6.92 0.26
CA TYR A 130 -5.31 -5.59 0.77
C TYR A 130 -6.78 -5.26 0.52
N SER A 131 -7.47 -4.86 1.58
CA SER A 131 -8.85 -4.36 1.56
C SER A 131 -9.01 -3.16 2.50
N PHE A 132 -10.09 -2.40 2.31
CA PHE A 132 -10.55 -1.39 3.26
C PHE A 132 -11.89 -1.87 3.81
N THR A 133 -11.94 -2.24 5.09
CA THR A 133 -13.08 -2.96 5.70
C THR A 133 -13.29 -2.50 7.13
N LEU A 134 -14.51 -2.66 7.63
CA LEU A 134 -14.78 -2.58 9.07
C LEU A 134 -13.90 -3.60 9.81
N SER A 135 -13.36 -3.21 10.96
CA SER A 135 -12.63 -4.13 11.83
C SER A 135 -13.60 -4.64 12.89
N GLU A 136 -13.86 -5.94 12.89
CA GLU A 136 -14.80 -6.58 13.84
C GLU A 136 -14.18 -6.74 15.24
N GLU A 137 -12.85 -6.87 15.32
CA GLU A 137 -12.12 -7.22 16.54
C GLU A 137 -10.77 -6.47 16.66
N GLY A 138 -10.22 -6.45 17.88
CA GLY A 138 -8.88 -5.94 18.17
C GLY A 138 -8.80 -4.43 18.35
N LEU A 139 -7.58 -3.87 18.22
CA LEU A 139 -7.26 -2.46 18.52
C LEU A 139 -8.13 -1.41 17.81
N TYR A 140 -8.76 -1.76 16.69
CA TYR A 140 -9.58 -0.86 15.86
C TYR A 140 -11.03 -1.34 15.71
N ALA A 141 -11.53 -2.17 16.63
CA ALA A 141 -12.89 -2.71 16.58
C ALA A 141 -13.93 -1.58 16.41
N GLY A 142 -14.86 -1.76 15.46
CA GLY A 142 -15.85 -0.74 15.08
C GLY A 142 -15.36 0.29 14.04
N GLU A 143 -14.07 0.33 13.69
CA GLU A 143 -13.54 1.30 12.73
C GLU A 143 -13.26 0.68 11.35
N ARG A 144 -13.60 1.40 10.27
CA ARG A 144 -13.16 1.08 8.91
C ARG A 144 -11.67 1.37 8.76
N LYS A 145 -10.88 0.33 8.49
CA LYS A 145 -9.42 0.43 8.34
C LYS A 145 -8.92 -0.25 7.07
N SER A 146 -7.75 0.23 6.63
CA SER A 146 -6.92 -0.49 5.68
C SER A 146 -6.34 -1.74 6.34
N ARG A 147 -6.46 -2.91 5.70
CA ARG A 147 -5.96 -4.18 6.21
C ARG A 147 -5.13 -4.87 5.15
N LEU A 148 -3.92 -5.29 5.50
CA LEU A 148 -3.12 -6.20 4.67
C LEU A 148 -3.21 -7.60 5.29
N ASN A 149 -4.16 -8.37 4.76
CA ASN A 149 -4.38 -9.72 5.17
C ASN A 149 -3.32 -10.63 4.52
N ILE A 150 -2.47 -11.28 5.32
CA ILE A 150 -1.41 -12.20 4.85
C ILE A 150 -1.69 -13.56 5.48
N LYS A 151 -1.73 -14.61 4.66
CA LYS A 151 -1.86 -16.00 5.12
C LYS A 151 -0.48 -16.59 5.44
N ALA A 152 -0.43 -17.76 6.08
CA ALA A 152 0.80 -18.53 6.15
C ALA A 152 1.32 -18.83 4.73
N CYS A 153 2.60 -18.53 4.47
CA CYS A 153 3.23 -18.65 3.16
C CYS A 153 4.74 -18.89 3.28
N SER A 154 5.38 -19.29 2.18
CA SER A 154 6.82 -19.57 2.09
C SER A 154 7.67 -18.31 1.96
N VAL A 155 7.18 -17.33 1.19
CA VAL A 155 7.91 -16.09 0.89
C VAL A 155 8.00 -15.17 2.11
N GLU A 156 9.16 -14.56 2.27
CA GLU A 156 9.46 -13.60 3.33
C GLU A 156 8.46 -12.44 3.38
N LEU A 157 7.97 -12.15 4.59
CA LEU A 157 6.98 -11.09 4.84
C LEU A 157 7.48 -9.71 4.41
N ASP A 158 8.79 -9.48 4.52
CA ASP A 158 9.45 -8.24 4.12
C ASP A 158 9.28 -7.97 2.61
N LEU A 159 9.41 -8.99 1.76
CA LEU A 159 9.14 -8.87 0.33
C LEU A 159 7.67 -8.54 0.05
N ILE A 160 6.73 -9.18 0.76
CA ILE A 160 5.29 -8.87 0.65
C ILE A 160 5.03 -7.41 1.02
N VAL A 161 5.58 -6.92 2.14
CA VAL A 161 5.35 -5.56 2.64
C VAL A 161 5.96 -4.51 1.72
N VAL A 162 7.23 -4.67 1.30
CA VAL A 162 7.91 -3.70 0.40
C VAL A 162 7.19 -3.66 -0.96
N SER A 163 6.87 -4.81 -1.53
CA SER A 163 6.15 -4.89 -2.82
C SER A 163 4.74 -4.31 -2.75
N PHE A 164 4.00 -4.58 -1.66
CA PHE A 164 2.68 -4.01 -1.42
C PHE A 164 2.72 -2.48 -1.32
N LEU A 165 3.63 -1.91 -0.53
CA LEU A 165 3.74 -0.47 -0.34
C LEU A 165 4.05 0.27 -1.65
N ILE A 166 4.90 -0.32 -2.50
CA ILE A 166 5.17 0.21 -3.84
C ILE A 166 3.94 0.13 -4.73
N MET A 167 3.22 -1.00 -4.73
CA MET A 167 1.97 -1.15 -5.47
C MET A 167 0.90 -0.12 -5.06
N LEU A 168 0.72 0.10 -3.75
CA LEU A 168 -0.27 1.04 -3.21
C LEU A 168 0.06 2.48 -3.60
N LYS A 169 1.29 2.95 -3.35
CA LYS A 169 1.70 4.32 -3.69
C LYS A 169 1.68 4.57 -5.19
N LYS A 170 2.19 3.64 -6.01
CA LYS A 170 2.15 3.76 -7.48
C LYS A 170 0.74 3.61 -8.06
N ARG A 171 -0.25 3.13 -7.31
CA ARG A 171 -1.67 3.23 -7.69
C ARG A 171 -2.21 4.63 -7.40
N ARG A 172 -2.01 5.16 -6.18
CA ARG A 172 -2.49 6.50 -5.79
C ARG A 172 -1.96 7.59 -6.73
N GLU A 173 -0.67 7.53 -7.09
CA GLU A 173 -0.04 8.44 -8.06
C GLU A 173 -0.70 8.40 -9.45
N ARG A 174 -1.24 7.25 -9.88
CA ARG A 174 -1.90 7.09 -11.19
C ARG A 174 -3.38 7.50 -11.18
N THR A 175 -4.02 7.56 -10.03
CA THR A 175 -5.46 7.90 -9.89
C THR A 175 -5.68 9.33 -9.39
N GLY A 176 -4.68 10.21 -9.48
CA GLY A 176 -4.81 11.65 -9.14
C GLY A 176 -4.87 12.00 -7.65
N GLY A 177 -5.33 11.08 -6.81
CA GLY A 177 -5.57 11.30 -5.38
C GLY A 177 -7.06 11.14 -5.02
N ASP A 178 -7.29 10.72 -3.78
CA ASP A 178 -8.51 10.71 -2.95
C ASP A 178 -9.85 10.14 -3.46
N ASN A 179 -10.08 9.94 -4.77
CA ASN A 179 -11.32 9.34 -5.31
C ASN A 179 -11.51 7.82 -5.06
N LEU A 180 -11.00 7.31 -3.94
CA LEU A 180 -11.10 5.89 -3.54
C LEU A 180 -11.32 5.65 -2.04
N LEU A 181 -11.38 6.70 -1.21
CA LEU A 181 -11.56 6.57 0.25
C LEU A 181 -12.64 7.48 0.87
N CYS A 182 -13.22 8.43 0.10
CA CYS A 182 -14.29 9.32 0.58
C CYS A 182 -15.60 9.12 -0.19
N ALA A 183 -16.13 7.89 -0.15
CA ALA A 183 -17.52 7.60 -0.53
C ALA A 183 -18.12 6.71 0.58
N HIS A 184 -19.17 7.21 1.24
CA HIS A 184 -19.74 6.73 2.50
C HIS A 184 -18.81 6.79 3.72
N ASP A 185 -18.81 7.97 4.34
CA ASP A 185 -18.95 8.14 5.80
C ASP A 185 -19.99 9.25 6.13
N GLU A 186 -20.99 9.42 5.25
CA GLU A 186 -22.29 9.98 5.64
C GLU A 186 -23.16 8.78 6.04
N ASP A 187 -23.22 8.53 7.35
CA ASP A 187 -24.29 7.75 7.99
C ASP A 187 -25.39 8.74 8.47
N PRO A 188 -26.63 8.29 8.71
CA PRO A 188 -27.79 9.09 8.32
C PRO A 188 -28.39 9.92 9.46
N GLN A 189 -29.38 10.74 9.08
CA GLN A 189 -30.41 11.33 9.96
C GLN A 189 -29.96 12.57 10.77
N GLY A 190 -30.16 13.75 10.16
CA GLY A 190 -30.10 15.05 10.83
C GLY A 190 -31.17 15.97 10.23
N ASP A 191 -32.21 16.27 11.01
CA ASP A 191 -33.36 17.07 10.59
C ASP A 191 -32.98 18.54 10.33
N GLY A 192 -33.63 19.17 9.35
CA GLY A 192 -33.18 20.43 8.75
C GLY A 192 -34.22 21.05 7.83
N GLY A 193 -35.47 21.15 8.30
CA GLY A 193 -36.53 21.85 7.58
C GLY A 193 -36.18 23.30 7.27
N GLY A 194 -36.50 23.73 6.05
CA GLY A 194 -36.27 25.09 5.56
C GLY A 194 -37.27 25.45 4.47
N ASP A 195 -38.43 25.95 4.89
CA ASP A 195 -39.44 26.55 4.01
C ASP A 195 -38.87 27.77 3.27
N GLY A 196 -39.27 27.97 2.01
CA GLY A 196 -38.75 29.10 1.21
C GLY A 196 -39.16 29.07 -0.26
N GLY A 197 -40.42 29.40 -0.55
CA GLY A 197 -40.94 29.41 -1.92
C GLY A 197 -40.70 30.72 -2.70
N GLY A 198 -41.10 30.71 -3.98
CA GLY A 198 -41.48 31.92 -4.73
C GLY A 198 -40.79 32.14 -6.09
N GLY A 199 -41.60 32.27 -7.14
CA GLY A 199 -41.26 32.93 -8.43
C GLY A 199 -40.17 32.26 -9.28
N GLY A 200 -40.38 31.79 -10.51
CA GLY A 200 -41.41 32.17 -11.48
C GLY A 200 -41.00 33.43 -12.24
N ASN A 201 -40.40 33.26 -13.42
CA ASN A 201 -40.87 33.97 -14.63
C ASN A 201 -40.46 33.22 -15.92
N ALA A 202 -41.28 33.37 -16.95
CA ALA A 202 -40.96 32.95 -18.32
C ALA A 202 -40.22 34.08 -19.07
N GLY A 203 -39.54 33.72 -20.17
CA GLY A 203 -38.83 34.67 -21.03
C GLY A 203 -38.36 34.01 -22.32
N SER A 204 -39.24 34.08 -23.33
CA SER A 204 -39.12 33.74 -24.76
C SER A 204 -37.78 33.26 -25.31
#